data_AF-A0A9N8DIZ4-F1
#
_entry.id   AF-A0A9N8DIZ4-F1
#
_cell.length_a   1.000
_cell.length_b   1.000
_cell.length_c   1.000
_cell.angle_alpha   90.00
_cell.angle_beta   90.00
_cell.angle_gamma   90.00
#
_symmetry.space_group_name_H-M   'P 1'
#
loop_
_entity.id
_entity.type
_entity.pdbx_description
1 polymer ?
#
loop_
_entity_poly.entity_id
_entity_poly.type
_entity_poly.pdbx_seq_one_letter_code
_entity_poly.pdbx_strand_id
1 'polypeptide(L)'
;MSLLIQPALKLVDYSFMTPKPPNNTLTVISEQKYHLRQGQFRLEASIRFGHPCVINNNNKRLKPSILSKCMLLAEKKCRKLKMGTIGFSEATEHPKLRIAFWETAIRRRKGLTVGASLWNRKKRAAQISELVDHLSLDTSILRLQAARKEYKKAKKNHKEHRIKFLEQLNPKDRARLKRKEAQRELAQASKRITGKSASKGVTKVEHNNRECTTREEIESTLLQVNKDKYHSSEITPYLQSPLIDEFGTKGGTVASSAVLNGTYLPPIGTDPDTSLLLQHLRRPDTSNQPPESLATPRTSITTDDHIKGWRKANERTWTV
;
A
#
# COMPACT_ATOMS: atom_id res chain seq x y z
N MET A 1 -59.19 -48.67 4.84
CA MET A 1 -58.11 -48.73 5.84
C MET A 1 -57.21 -47.51 5.64
N SER A 2 -57.44 -46.44 6.41
CA SER A 2 -56.64 -45.21 6.36
C SER A 2 -55.37 -45.40 7.18
N LEU A 3 -54.21 -45.41 6.54
CA LEU A 3 -52.92 -45.34 7.23
C LEU A 3 -52.50 -43.87 7.35
N LEU A 4 -52.55 -43.40 8.59
CA LEU A 4 -52.10 -42.10 9.07
C LEU A 4 -50.59 -41.93 8.84
N ILE A 5 -50.23 -40.85 8.15
CA ILE A 5 -48.85 -40.37 8.03
C ILE A 5 -48.56 -39.53 9.28
N GLN A 6 -47.72 -40.01 10.18
CA GLN A 6 -47.14 -39.21 11.26
C GLN A 6 -45.90 -38.43 10.76
N PRO A 7 -45.71 -37.17 11.16
CA PRO A 7 -44.53 -36.39 10.81
C PRO A 7 -43.31 -36.78 11.66
N ALA A 8 -42.18 -37.02 10.99
CA ALA A 8 -40.90 -37.32 11.61
C ALA A 8 -40.43 -36.19 12.55
N LEU A 9 -40.34 -36.53 13.84
CA LEU A 9 -39.63 -35.78 14.87
C LEU A 9 -38.16 -35.60 14.47
N LYS A 10 -37.73 -34.34 14.25
CA LYS A 10 -36.31 -33.99 14.24
C LYS A 10 -35.81 -33.97 15.68
N LEU A 11 -35.12 -35.04 16.07
CA LEU A 11 -34.22 -35.09 17.22
C LEU A 11 -33.18 -33.97 17.09
N VAL A 12 -33.17 -33.06 18.06
CA VAL A 12 -32.06 -32.15 18.31
C VAL A 12 -31.17 -32.84 19.32
N ASP A 13 -30.01 -33.33 18.88
CA ASP A 13 -29.00 -33.91 19.78
C ASP A 13 -28.46 -32.82 20.72
N TYR A 14 -28.90 -32.91 21.98
CA TYR A 14 -28.38 -32.20 23.14
C TYR A 14 -27.62 -33.19 24.03
N SER A 15 -26.39 -33.52 23.65
CA SER A 15 -25.35 -34.14 24.48
C SER A 15 -24.05 -34.08 23.64
N PHE A 16 -22.96 -33.42 24.03
CA PHE A 16 -22.17 -33.61 25.23
C PHE A 16 -21.46 -32.28 25.59
N MET A 17 -21.89 -31.64 26.68
CA MET A 17 -20.97 -30.88 27.52
C MET A 17 -20.34 -31.86 28.50
N THR A 18 -19.18 -32.42 28.16
CA THR A 18 -18.26 -32.91 29.18
C THR A 18 -17.26 -31.80 29.50
N PRO A 19 -16.94 -31.57 30.78
CA PRO A 19 -15.86 -30.67 31.15
C PRO A 19 -14.56 -31.23 30.57
N LYS A 20 -13.94 -30.43 29.69
CA LYS A 20 -12.63 -30.72 29.12
C LYS A 20 -11.63 -30.88 30.28
N PRO A 21 -10.81 -31.94 30.34
CA PRO A 21 -9.77 -32.05 31.36
C PRO A 21 -8.83 -30.84 31.25
N PRO A 22 -8.24 -30.37 32.38
CA PRO A 22 -7.34 -29.24 32.38
C PRO A 22 -6.17 -29.54 31.44
N ASN A 23 -6.13 -28.79 30.34
CA ASN A 23 -5.10 -28.93 29.33
C ASN A 23 -3.82 -28.30 29.88
N ASN A 24 -3.02 -29.08 30.61
CA ASN A 24 -1.71 -28.69 31.18
C ASN A 24 -0.66 -28.31 30.11
N THR A 25 -1.02 -28.25 28.83
CA THR A 25 -0.18 -27.74 27.73
C THR A 25 -0.44 -26.28 27.38
N LEU A 26 -1.49 -25.64 27.93
CA LEU A 26 -1.75 -24.20 27.71
C LEU A 26 -1.03 -23.30 28.72
N THR A 27 -0.63 -23.81 29.88
CA THR A 27 0.16 -23.09 30.87
C THR A 27 1.56 -22.76 30.34
N VAL A 28 2.21 -23.70 29.64
CA VAL A 28 3.57 -23.52 29.07
C VAL A 28 3.62 -22.46 27.94
N ILE A 29 2.50 -22.21 27.24
CA ILE A 29 2.45 -21.21 26.15
C ILE A 29 2.03 -19.83 26.67
N SER A 30 1.31 -19.75 27.79
CA SER A 30 0.89 -18.47 28.37
C SER A 30 2.03 -17.70 29.03
N GLU A 31 3.04 -18.40 29.55
CA GLU A 31 4.23 -17.80 30.18
C GLU A 31 5.19 -17.17 29.16
N GLN A 32 5.20 -17.64 27.90
CA GLN A 32 6.09 -17.09 26.87
C GLN A 32 5.65 -15.71 26.34
N LYS A 33 4.40 -15.30 26.59
CA LYS A 33 3.83 -14.09 25.97
C LYS A 33 4.29 -12.79 26.62
N TYR A 34 4.79 -12.84 27.86
CA TYR A 34 5.15 -11.64 28.63
C TYR A 34 6.66 -11.39 28.74
N HIS A 35 7.51 -12.32 28.30
CA HIS A 35 8.97 -12.20 28.45
C HIS A 35 9.72 -11.77 27.19
N LEU A 36 9.07 -11.65 26.02
CA LEU A 36 9.75 -11.23 24.79
C LEU A 36 10.38 -9.83 24.89
N ARG A 37 9.73 -8.89 25.57
CA ARG A 37 10.30 -7.55 25.82
C ARG A 37 11.35 -7.56 26.93
N GLN A 38 11.17 -8.38 27.96
CA GLN A 38 12.13 -8.50 29.07
C GLN A 38 13.44 -9.17 28.62
N GLY A 39 13.38 -10.15 27.71
CA GLY A 39 14.56 -10.78 27.13
C GLY A 39 15.41 -9.80 26.32
N GLN A 40 14.77 -8.96 25.50
CA GLN A 40 15.47 -7.92 24.75
C GLN A 40 16.04 -6.83 25.67
N PHE A 41 15.29 -6.38 26.68
CA PHE A 41 15.82 -5.43 27.69
C PHE A 41 17.01 -6.01 28.47
N ARG A 42 16.99 -7.30 28.82
CA ARG A 42 18.13 -7.97 29.47
C ARG A 42 19.35 -8.07 28.56
N LEU A 43 19.14 -8.31 27.26
CA LEU A 43 20.21 -8.30 26.27
C LEU A 43 20.80 -6.89 26.13
N GLU A 44 19.95 -5.87 25.94
CA GLU A 44 20.38 -4.48 25.83
C GLU A 44 21.11 -4.00 27.10
N ALA A 45 20.66 -4.40 28.29
CA ALA A 45 21.33 -4.11 29.55
C ALA A 45 22.66 -4.88 29.76
N SER A 46 22.87 -5.99 29.04
CA SER A 46 24.10 -6.78 29.11
C SER A 46 25.21 -6.31 28.16
N ILE A 47 24.89 -5.37 27.26
CA ILE A 47 25.85 -4.78 26.32
C ILE A 47 26.69 -3.75 27.08
N ARG A 48 27.99 -3.99 27.22
CA ARG A 48 28.96 -2.99 27.70
C ARG A 48 29.61 -2.29 26.51
N PHE A 49 29.73 -0.97 26.59
CA PHE A 49 30.37 -0.16 25.54
C PHE A 49 31.84 -0.58 25.35
N GLY A 50 32.28 -0.75 24.10
CA GLY A 50 33.66 -1.09 23.74
C GLY A 50 34.06 -2.56 23.88
N HIS A 51 33.14 -3.47 24.24
CA HIS A 51 33.41 -4.92 24.28
C HIS A 51 32.56 -5.65 23.23
N PRO A 52 33.14 -6.52 22.38
CA PRO A 52 32.38 -7.33 21.44
C PRO A 52 31.41 -8.23 22.20
N CYS A 53 30.11 -8.09 21.95
CA CYS A 53 29.14 -9.03 22.48
C CYS A 53 29.42 -10.42 21.88
N VAL A 54 29.79 -11.38 22.73
CA VAL A 54 29.72 -12.80 22.38
C VAL A 54 28.23 -13.12 22.26
N ILE A 55 27.70 -13.03 21.04
CA ILE A 55 26.31 -13.39 20.74
C ILE A 55 26.22 -14.91 20.95
N ASN A 56 25.85 -15.32 22.16
CA ASN A 56 25.37 -16.66 22.37
C ASN A 56 24.10 -16.80 21.51
N ASN A 57 24.18 -17.55 20.41
CA ASN A 57 23.09 -17.82 19.46
C ASN A 57 21.89 -18.57 20.09
N ASN A 58 21.81 -18.63 21.42
CA ASN A 58 20.73 -19.19 22.22
C ASN A 58 19.44 -18.34 22.20
N ASN A 59 19.41 -17.24 21.43
CA ASN A 59 18.15 -16.61 21.05
C ASN A 59 17.34 -17.60 20.22
N LYS A 60 16.47 -18.36 20.92
CA LYS A 60 15.51 -19.31 20.37
C LYS A 60 14.62 -18.58 19.35
N ARG A 61 15.08 -18.44 18.12
CA ARG A 61 14.24 -18.05 16.99
C ARG A 61 13.08 -19.05 16.97
N LEU A 62 11.86 -18.55 16.97
CA LEU A 62 10.68 -19.38 16.78
C LEU A 62 10.93 -20.27 15.57
N LYS A 63 10.79 -21.60 15.75
CA LYS A 63 10.98 -22.55 14.65
C LYS A 63 10.19 -22.07 13.43
N PRO A 64 10.75 -22.11 12.20
CA PRO A 64 10.06 -21.63 10.99
C PRO A 64 8.64 -22.19 10.81
N SER A 65 8.42 -23.43 11.25
CA SER A 65 7.10 -24.08 11.25
C SER A 65 6.06 -23.38 12.15
N ILE A 66 6.48 -22.83 13.28
CA ILE A 66 5.60 -22.09 14.21
C ILE A 66 5.28 -20.71 13.60
N LEU A 67 6.27 -20.02 13.06
CA LEU A 67 6.07 -18.74 12.37
C LEU A 67 5.07 -18.89 11.21
N SER A 68 5.23 -19.92 10.38
CA SER A 68 4.30 -20.23 9.29
C SER A 68 2.87 -20.49 9.79
N LYS A 69 2.70 -21.29 10.86
CA LYS A 69 1.38 -21.50 11.49
C LYS A 69 0.77 -20.19 12.01
N CYS A 70 1.56 -19.35 12.67
CA CYS A 70 1.12 -18.04 13.15
C CYS A 70 0.68 -17.13 11.99
N MET A 71 1.44 -17.12 10.88
CA MET A 71 1.10 -16.36 9.68
C MET A 71 -0.20 -16.85 9.04
N LEU A 72 -0.40 -18.16 8.89
CA LEU A 72 -1.64 -18.73 8.35
C LEU A 72 -2.85 -18.44 9.24
N LEU A 73 -2.69 -18.51 10.57
CA LEU A 73 -3.74 -18.16 11.52
C LEU A 73 -4.10 -16.68 11.47
N ALA A 74 -3.08 -15.81 11.43
CA ALA A 74 -3.26 -14.38 11.27
C ALA A 74 -3.97 -14.08 9.95
N GLU A 75 -3.54 -14.69 8.85
CA GLU A 75 -4.18 -14.55 7.54
C GLU A 75 -5.65 -14.98 7.59
N LYS A 76 -5.95 -16.16 8.16
CA LYS A 76 -7.33 -16.65 8.30
C LYS A 76 -8.21 -15.71 9.12
N LYS A 77 -7.68 -15.11 10.19
CA LYS A 77 -8.40 -14.15 11.03
C LYS A 77 -8.57 -12.80 10.33
N CYS A 78 -7.54 -12.30 9.66
CA CYS A 78 -7.56 -11.02 8.94
C CYS A 78 -8.42 -11.06 7.67
N ARG A 79 -8.49 -12.20 6.95
CA ARG A 79 -9.36 -12.37 5.77
C ARG A 79 -10.86 -12.16 6.08
N LYS A 80 -11.28 -12.33 7.34
CA LYS A 80 -12.67 -12.07 7.76
C LYS A 80 -12.99 -10.58 7.88
N LEU A 81 -11.98 -9.73 8.00
CA LEU A 81 -12.14 -8.28 8.11
C LEU A 81 -12.42 -7.67 6.74
N LYS A 82 -13.70 -7.44 6.44
CA LYS A 82 -14.15 -6.75 5.22
C LYS A 82 -14.10 -5.22 5.39
N MET A 83 -12.93 -4.71 5.78
CA MET A 83 -12.72 -3.28 6.01
C MET A 83 -12.72 -2.52 4.69
N GLY A 84 -13.44 -1.40 4.62
CA GLY A 84 -13.45 -0.52 3.45
C GLY A 84 -14.37 -0.95 2.31
N THR A 85 -15.19 -2.00 2.48
CA THR A 85 -16.24 -2.35 1.51
C THR A 85 -17.42 -1.37 1.53
N ILE A 86 -17.70 -0.77 2.69
CA ILE A 86 -18.81 0.17 2.89
C ILE A 86 -18.20 1.56 3.12
N GLY A 87 -18.61 2.52 2.29
CA GLY A 87 -18.19 3.92 2.40
C GLY A 87 -18.67 4.55 3.71
N PHE A 88 -17.81 5.35 4.34
CA PHE A 88 -18.15 6.03 5.59
C PHE A 88 -19.08 7.22 5.36
N SER A 89 -20.19 7.25 6.09
CA SER A 89 -21.07 8.41 6.21
C SER A 89 -21.74 8.37 7.57
N GLU A 90 -22.17 9.51 8.08
CA GLU A 90 -22.94 9.59 9.35
C GLU A 90 -24.19 8.72 9.30
N ALA A 91 -24.90 8.72 8.15
CA ALA A 91 -26.07 7.88 7.92
C ALA A 91 -25.79 6.36 8.08
N THR A 92 -24.57 5.90 7.75
CA THR A 92 -24.17 4.51 7.96
C THR A 92 -23.56 4.24 9.33
N GLU A 93 -22.96 5.24 9.95
CA GLU A 93 -22.23 5.09 11.21
C GLU A 93 -23.16 5.15 12.42
N HIS A 94 -24.12 6.07 12.44
CA HIS A 94 -25.08 6.18 13.56
C HIS A 94 -25.82 4.86 13.84
N PRO A 95 -26.41 4.16 12.84
CA PRO A 95 -27.03 2.86 13.09
C PRO A 95 -26.06 1.81 13.64
N LYS A 96 -24.79 1.79 13.21
CA LYS A 96 -23.78 0.86 13.76
C LYS A 96 -23.49 1.15 15.22
N LEU A 97 -23.34 2.42 15.60
CA LEU A 97 -23.11 2.83 16.98
C LEU A 97 -24.31 2.48 17.87
N ARG A 98 -25.55 2.67 17.36
CA ARG A 98 -26.78 2.23 18.03
C ARG A 98 -26.80 0.72 18.24
N ILE A 99 -26.47 -0.09 17.22
CA ILE A 99 -26.36 -1.56 17.35
C ILE A 99 -25.37 -1.92 18.47
N ALA A 100 -24.17 -1.32 18.45
CA ALA A 100 -23.13 -1.61 19.42
C ALA A 100 -23.53 -1.24 20.85
N PHE A 101 -24.32 -0.17 21.02
CA PHE A 101 -24.89 0.22 22.31
C PHE A 101 -25.96 -0.79 22.76
N TRP A 102 -26.97 -1.09 21.93
CA TRP A 102 -28.06 -2.00 22.32
C TRP A 102 -27.59 -3.43 22.59
N GLU A 103 -26.57 -3.93 21.88
CA GLU A 103 -25.92 -5.20 22.22
C GLU A 103 -25.23 -5.16 23.59
N THR A 104 -24.77 -3.98 24.01
CA THR A 104 -24.20 -3.78 25.34
C THR A 104 -25.28 -3.64 26.41
N ALA A 105 -26.39 -2.98 26.09
CA ALA A 105 -27.59 -2.91 26.92
C ALA A 105 -28.16 -4.30 27.23
N ILE A 106 -28.35 -5.12 26.20
CA ILE A 106 -28.84 -6.49 26.34
C ILE A 106 -27.88 -7.35 27.19
N ARG A 107 -26.56 -7.23 26.99
CA ARG A 107 -25.58 -7.95 27.82
C ARG A 107 -25.72 -7.60 29.30
N ARG A 108 -25.82 -6.30 29.62
CA ARG A 108 -26.01 -5.83 31.00
C ARG A 108 -27.33 -6.33 31.60
N ARG A 109 -28.41 -6.33 30.83
CA ARG A 109 -29.73 -6.85 31.26
C ARG A 109 -29.75 -8.36 31.50
N LYS A 110 -28.92 -9.12 30.78
CA LYS A 110 -28.73 -10.56 30.98
C LYS A 110 -27.83 -10.90 32.17
N GLY A 111 -27.46 -9.92 33.01
CA GLY A 111 -26.61 -10.13 34.18
C GLY A 111 -25.11 -10.15 33.88
N LEU A 112 -24.67 -9.86 32.65
CA LEU A 112 -23.24 -9.77 32.35
C LEU A 112 -22.67 -8.44 32.82
N THR A 113 -21.48 -8.47 33.42
CA THR A 113 -20.81 -7.27 33.90
C THR A 113 -20.36 -6.39 32.73
N VAL A 114 -20.77 -5.12 32.76
CA VAL A 114 -20.38 -4.11 31.78
C VAL A 114 -19.84 -2.90 32.55
N GLY A 115 -18.57 -2.56 32.34
CA GLY A 115 -17.96 -1.40 33.00
C GLY A 115 -18.70 -0.09 32.65
N ALA A 116 -18.93 0.75 33.66
CA ALA A 116 -19.65 2.02 33.51
C ALA A 116 -19.01 2.95 32.45
N SER A 117 -17.68 2.95 32.34
CA SER A 117 -16.96 3.70 31.29
C SER A 117 -17.32 3.23 29.88
N LEU A 118 -17.39 1.92 29.65
CA LEU A 118 -17.78 1.35 28.35
C LEU A 118 -19.23 1.70 28.01
N TRP A 119 -20.12 1.64 29.00
CA TRP A 119 -21.51 2.03 28.86
C TRP A 119 -21.64 3.49 28.42
N ASN A 120 -21.05 4.41 29.19
CA ASN A 120 -21.11 5.84 28.94
C ASN A 120 -20.46 6.23 27.61
N ARG A 121 -19.35 5.58 27.24
CA ARG A 121 -18.70 5.79 25.94
C ARG A 121 -19.61 5.39 24.78
N LYS A 122 -20.24 4.21 24.87
CA LYS A 122 -21.14 3.74 23.81
C LYS A 122 -22.45 4.52 23.75
N LYS A 123 -23.01 4.91 24.90
CA LYS A 123 -24.22 5.76 24.99
C LYS A 123 -23.98 7.11 24.31
N ARG A 124 -22.85 7.76 24.63
CA ARG A 124 -22.42 9.02 24.00
C ARG A 124 -22.17 8.87 22.51
N ALA A 125 -21.44 7.83 22.09
CA ALA A 125 -21.17 7.59 20.67
C ALA A 125 -22.45 7.36 19.86
N ALA A 126 -23.43 6.63 20.42
CA ALA A 126 -24.72 6.39 19.77
C ALA A 126 -25.69 7.59 19.86
N GLN A 127 -25.33 8.68 20.55
CA GLN A 127 -26.16 9.86 20.79
C GLN A 127 -27.54 9.53 21.40
N ILE A 128 -27.59 8.59 22.34
CA ILE A 128 -28.83 8.20 23.02
C ILE A 128 -28.99 9.06 24.27
N SER A 129 -29.88 10.06 24.21
CA SER A 129 -30.25 10.92 25.33
C SER A 129 -31.27 10.26 26.29
N GLU A 130 -32.01 9.26 25.81
CA GLU A 130 -33.04 8.55 26.57
C GLU A 130 -32.50 7.95 27.89
N LEU A 131 -33.35 7.91 28.92
CA LEU A 131 -33.12 7.17 30.17
C LEU A 131 -33.26 5.67 29.89
N VAL A 132 -32.13 4.97 29.77
CA VAL A 132 -32.08 3.55 29.39
C VAL A 132 -32.09 2.61 30.60
N ASP A 133 -31.95 3.16 31.82
CA ASP A 133 -31.71 2.37 33.04
C ASP A 133 -32.92 1.56 33.51
N HIS A 134 -34.13 1.90 33.04
CA HIS A 134 -35.37 1.16 33.31
C HIS A 134 -35.96 0.45 32.08
N LEU A 135 -35.29 0.47 30.92
CA LEU A 135 -35.80 -0.24 29.73
C LEU A 135 -35.83 -1.76 29.93
N SER A 136 -36.99 -2.39 29.67
CA SER A 136 -37.15 -3.84 29.63
C SER A 136 -36.23 -4.50 28.58
N LEU A 137 -35.89 -5.77 28.79
CA LEU A 137 -35.10 -6.57 27.86
C LEU A 137 -35.75 -6.60 26.47
N ASP A 138 -37.07 -6.77 26.40
CA ASP A 138 -37.80 -6.85 25.12
C ASP A 138 -37.73 -5.54 24.34
N THR A 139 -37.90 -4.40 25.04
CA THR A 139 -37.73 -3.09 24.42
C THR A 139 -36.32 -2.88 23.87
N SER A 140 -35.30 -3.36 24.60
CA SER A 140 -33.90 -3.28 24.14
C SER A 140 -33.66 -4.15 22.89
N ILE A 141 -34.31 -5.31 22.81
CA ILE A 141 -34.26 -6.20 21.63
C ILE A 141 -34.95 -5.55 20.43
N LEU A 142 -36.13 -4.96 20.63
CA LEU A 142 -36.85 -4.24 19.58
C LEU A 142 -36.02 -3.06 19.03
N ARG A 143 -35.40 -2.27 19.91
CA ARG A 143 -34.51 -1.16 19.51
C ARG A 143 -33.28 -1.66 18.75
N LEU A 144 -32.69 -2.79 19.16
CA LEU A 144 -31.61 -3.43 18.41
C LEU A 144 -32.05 -3.86 17.01
N GLN A 145 -33.24 -4.47 16.89
CA GLN A 145 -33.79 -4.87 15.59
C GLN A 145 -34.05 -3.68 14.68
N ALA A 146 -34.61 -2.59 15.21
CA ALA A 146 -34.81 -1.34 14.48
C ALA A 146 -33.47 -0.77 13.96
N ALA A 147 -32.45 -0.67 14.82
CA ALA A 147 -31.13 -0.20 14.41
C ALA A 147 -30.48 -1.10 13.34
N ARG A 148 -30.69 -2.43 13.41
CA ARG A 148 -30.25 -3.38 12.37
C ARG A 148 -30.97 -3.17 11.04
N LYS A 149 -32.28 -2.91 11.06
CA LYS A 149 -33.07 -2.59 9.86
C LYS A 149 -32.58 -1.29 9.21
N GLU A 150 -32.39 -0.23 9.99
CA GLU A 150 -31.83 1.04 9.53
C GLU A 150 -30.44 0.87 8.92
N TYR A 151 -29.54 0.15 9.61
CA TYR A 151 -28.21 -0.13 9.09
C TYR A 151 -28.26 -0.89 7.77
N LYS A 152 -29.15 -1.89 7.64
CA LYS A 152 -29.31 -2.65 6.39
C LYS A 152 -29.78 -1.75 5.24
N LYS A 153 -30.65 -0.77 5.51
CA LYS A 153 -31.10 0.24 4.53
C LYS A 153 -29.94 1.17 4.13
N ALA A 154 -29.27 1.79 5.10
CA ALA A 154 -28.14 2.68 4.86
C ALA A 154 -26.96 1.97 4.15
N LYS A 155 -26.73 0.70 4.47
CA LYS A 155 -25.70 -0.13 3.83
C LYS A 155 -25.97 -0.36 2.35
N LYS A 156 -27.22 -0.42 1.89
CA LYS A 156 -27.52 -0.56 0.45
C LYS A 156 -27.12 0.71 -0.32
N ASN A 157 -27.44 1.88 0.23
CA ASN A 157 -27.23 3.18 -0.43
C ASN A 157 -25.94 3.88 0.04
N HIS A 158 -24.96 3.11 0.53
CA HIS A 158 -23.79 3.66 1.22
C HIS A 158 -22.92 4.56 0.33
N LYS A 159 -22.93 4.35 -1.00
CA LYS A 159 -22.18 5.17 -1.96
C LYS A 159 -22.78 6.57 -2.09
N GLU A 160 -24.10 6.66 -2.19
CA GLU A 160 -24.82 7.94 -2.24
C GLU A 160 -24.62 8.72 -0.93
N HIS A 161 -24.76 8.05 0.21
CA HIS A 161 -24.52 8.67 1.52
C HIS A 161 -23.07 9.14 1.67
N ARG A 162 -22.10 8.43 1.06
CA ARG A 162 -20.70 8.86 1.03
C ARG A 162 -20.52 10.15 0.22
N ILE A 163 -21.14 10.24 -0.96
CA ILE A 163 -21.06 11.44 -1.82
C ILE A 163 -21.63 12.65 -1.08
N LYS A 164 -22.83 12.52 -0.51
CA LYS A 164 -23.46 13.57 0.30
C LYS A 164 -22.60 14.00 1.49
N PHE A 165 -21.97 13.04 2.17
CA PHE A 165 -21.04 13.34 3.27
C PHE A 165 -19.80 14.11 2.78
N LEU A 166 -19.24 13.75 1.62
CA LEU A 166 -18.07 14.43 1.07
C LEU A 166 -18.39 15.87 0.62
N GLU A 167 -19.62 16.18 0.26
CA GLU A 167 -20.06 17.53 -0.11
C GLU A 167 -20.04 18.51 1.06
N GLN A 168 -20.25 18.01 2.29
CA GLN A 168 -20.21 18.81 3.53
C GLN A 168 -18.79 19.19 3.97
N LEU A 169 -17.76 18.58 3.39
CA LEU A 169 -16.36 18.81 3.77
C LEU A 169 -15.76 20.00 3.03
N ASN A 170 -14.70 20.58 3.63
CA ASN A 170 -13.88 21.59 2.97
C ASN A 170 -13.42 21.09 1.58
N PRO A 171 -13.51 21.92 0.51
CA PRO A 171 -13.07 21.57 -0.83
C PRO A 171 -11.70 20.86 -0.91
N LYS A 172 -10.72 21.28 -0.10
CA LYS A 172 -9.38 20.68 -0.06
C LYS A 172 -9.41 19.23 0.43
N ASP A 173 -10.14 18.96 1.51
CA ASP A 173 -10.28 17.62 2.08
C ASP A 173 -11.12 16.71 1.17
N ARG A 174 -12.18 17.25 0.60
CA ARG A 174 -13.03 16.58 -0.38
C ARG A 174 -12.22 16.07 -1.58
N ALA A 175 -11.40 16.94 -2.19
CA ALA A 175 -10.57 16.56 -3.33
C ALA A 175 -9.52 15.49 -2.96
N ARG A 176 -8.87 15.64 -1.81
CA ARG A 176 -7.90 14.67 -1.29
C ARG A 176 -8.53 13.30 -1.04
N LEU A 177 -9.71 13.26 -0.42
CA LEU A 177 -10.44 12.02 -0.15
C LEU A 177 -10.92 11.35 -1.43
N LYS A 178 -11.50 12.11 -2.38
CA LYS A 178 -11.91 11.58 -3.69
C LYS A 178 -10.74 10.93 -4.44
N ARG A 179 -9.56 11.58 -4.48
CA ARG A 179 -8.36 11.02 -5.12
C ARG A 179 -7.93 9.71 -4.46
N LYS A 180 -7.89 9.65 -3.13
CA LYS A 180 -7.53 8.42 -2.39
C LYS A 180 -8.53 7.29 -2.60
N GLU A 181 -9.82 7.59 -2.67
CA GLU A 181 -10.88 6.60 -2.93
C GLU A 181 -10.79 6.07 -4.36
N ALA A 182 -10.65 6.95 -5.36
CA ALA A 182 -10.46 6.55 -6.76
C ALA A 182 -9.24 5.65 -6.94
N GLN A 183 -8.10 6.01 -6.31
CA GLN A 183 -6.89 5.17 -6.34
C GLN A 183 -7.12 3.79 -5.71
N ARG A 184 -7.87 3.73 -4.60
CA ARG A 184 -8.22 2.46 -3.94
C ARG A 184 -9.14 1.61 -4.82
N GLU A 185 -10.15 2.21 -5.46
CA GLU A 185 -11.08 1.51 -6.34
C GLU A 185 -10.35 0.95 -7.57
N LEU A 186 -9.49 1.75 -8.21
CA LEU A 186 -8.64 1.32 -9.31
C LEU A 186 -7.72 0.17 -8.87
N ALA A 187 -7.07 0.29 -7.72
CA ALA A 187 -6.22 -0.78 -7.19
C ALA A 187 -7.01 -2.07 -6.90
N GLN A 188 -8.26 -1.96 -6.41
CA GLN A 188 -9.12 -3.13 -6.22
C GLN A 188 -9.60 -3.73 -7.54
N ALA A 189 -9.96 -2.91 -8.52
CA ALA A 189 -10.34 -3.35 -9.86
C ALA A 189 -9.17 -4.08 -10.54
N SER A 190 -7.98 -3.47 -10.51
CA SER A 190 -6.73 -4.08 -10.98
C SER A 190 -6.51 -5.44 -10.30
N LYS A 191 -6.64 -5.54 -8.96
CA LYS A 191 -6.54 -6.82 -8.23
C LYS A 191 -7.61 -7.84 -8.58
N ARG A 192 -8.81 -7.43 -9.00
CA ARG A 192 -9.85 -8.35 -9.47
C ARG A 192 -9.53 -8.89 -10.86
N ILE A 193 -9.05 -8.03 -11.76
CA ILE A 193 -8.65 -8.38 -13.13
C ILE A 193 -7.42 -9.28 -13.12
N THR A 194 -6.37 -8.88 -12.41
CA THR A 194 -5.11 -9.63 -12.32
C THR A 194 -5.16 -10.80 -11.33
N GLY A 195 -6.22 -10.89 -10.53
CA GLY A 195 -6.36 -11.88 -9.47
C GLY A 195 -5.32 -11.73 -8.33
N LYS A 196 -5.21 -12.76 -7.48
CA LYS A 196 -3.97 -12.96 -6.70
C LYS A 196 -2.92 -13.31 -7.74
N SER A 197 -2.03 -12.38 -8.09
CA SER A 197 -0.88 -12.60 -8.98
C SER A 197 -0.18 -13.91 -8.63
N ALA A 198 -0.57 -14.99 -9.32
CA ALA A 198 0.09 -16.27 -9.25
C ALA A 198 1.36 -16.08 -10.08
N SER A 199 2.48 -15.90 -9.38
CA SER A 199 3.78 -15.56 -9.95
C SER A 199 3.80 -14.21 -10.70
N LYS A 200 4.60 -13.25 -10.23
CA LYS A 200 5.00 -12.11 -11.08
C LYS A 200 6.05 -12.52 -12.13
N GLY A 201 6.32 -13.82 -12.26
CA GLY A 201 7.24 -14.35 -13.26
C GLY A 201 6.62 -14.25 -14.65
N VAL A 202 7.44 -13.83 -15.60
CA VAL A 202 7.08 -13.84 -17.02
C VAL A 202 6.96 -15.30 -17.45
N THR A 203 5.74 -15.73 -17.78
CA THR A 203 5.47 -17.11 -18.25
C THR A 203 5.50 -17.24 -19.76
N LYS A 204 5.42 -16.12 -20.49
CA LYS A 204 5.39 -16.07 -21.95
C LYS A 204 5.90 -14.72 -22.44
N VAL A 205 6.76 -14.73 -23.46
CA VAL A 205 7.23 -13.54 -24.18
C VAL A 205 6.90 -13.73 -25.65
N GLU A 206 6.42 -12.69 -26.31
CA GLU A 206 6.25 -12.67 -27.77
C GLU A 206 7.29 -11.74 -28.36
N HIS A 207 8.11 -12.24 -29.29
CA HIS A 207 9.14 -11.48 -29.98
C HIS A 207 9.19 -11.87 -31.45
N ASN A 208 9.10 -10.89 -32.36
CA ASN A 208 9.05 -11.11 -33.82
C ASN A 208 7.98 -12.14 -34.24
N ASN A 209 6.77 -12.04 -33.68
CA ASN A 209 5.65 -12.97 -33.88
C ASN A 209 5.95 -14.43 -33.49
N ARG A 210 6.99 -14.67 -32.68
CA ARG A 210 7.30 -15.98 -32.08
C ARG A 210 7.00 -15.95 -30.59
N GLU A 211 6.31 -16.99 -30.12
CA GLU A 211 5.98 -17.16 -28.71
C GLU A 211 7.06 -17.98 -28.00
N CYS A 212 7.77 -17.35 -27.07
CA CYS A 212 8.73 -18.00 -26.19
C CYS A 212 8.04 -18.37 -24.87
N THR A 213 8.07 -19.65 -24.52
CA THR A 213 7.41 -20.16 -23.30
C THR A 213 8.38 -20.83 -22.34
N THR A 214 9.50 -21.36 -22.83
CA THR A 214 10.54 -21.95 -21.99
C THR A 214 11.41 -20.87 -21.36
N ARG A 215 11.98 -21.15 -20.19
CA ARG A 215 12.83 -20.20 -19.47
C ARG A 215 14.04 -19.79 -20.31
N GLU A 216 14.71 -20.76 -20.92
CA GLU A 216 15.93 -20.56 -21.70
C GLU A 216 15.66 -19.71 -22.95
N GLU A 217 14.56 -19.96 -23.66
CA GLU A 217 14.14 -19.12 -24.79
C GLU A 217 13.82 -17.70 -24.36
N ILE A 218 13.07 -17.54 -23.26
CA ILE A 218 12.72 -16.22 -22.73
C ILE A 218 13.99 -15.45 -22.34
N GLU A 219 14.91 -16.07 -21.62
CA GLU A 219 16.17 -15.44 -21.19
C GLU A 219 17.05 -15.08 -22.39
N SER A 220 17.23 -16.00 -23.35
CA SER A 220 18.01 -15.76 -24.57
C SER A 220 17.45 -14.61 -25.40
N THR A 221 16.12 -14.62 -25.62
CA THR A 221 15.43 -13.57 -26.39
C THR A 221 15.51 -12.22 -25.70
N LEU A 222 15.28 -12.16 -24.39
CA LEU A 222 15.38 -10.91 -23.63
C LEU A 222 16.81 -10.39 -23.56
N LEU A 223 17.81 -11.27 -23.45
CA LEU A 223 19.21 -10.89 -23.46
C LEU A 223 19.59 -10.25 -24.79
N GLN A 224 19.16 -10.85 -25.91
CA GLN A 224 19.39 -10.30 -27.24
C GLN A 224 18.70 -8.94 -27.41
N VAL A 225 17.42 -8.83 -27.05
CA VAL A 225 16.68 -7.55 -27.13
C VAL A 225 17.32 -6.48 -26.26
N ASN A 226 17.78 -6.82 -25.06
CA ASN A 226 18.47 -5.87 -24.19
C ASN A 226 19.82 -5.47 -24.77
N LYS A 227 20.59 -6.42 -25.32
CA LYS A 227 21.84 -6.15 -26.01
C LYS A 227 21.61 -5.17 -27.17
N ASP A 228 20.65 -5.44 -28.03
CA ASP A 228 20.31 -4.57 -29.16
C ASP A 228 19.88 -3.17 -28.70
N LYS A 229 19.14 -3.07 -27.58
CA LYS A 229 18.81 -1.77 -26.97
C LYS A 229 20.05 -1.02 -26.48
N TYR A 230 20.98 -1.70 -25.80
CA TYR A 230 22.22 -1.08 -25.33
C TYR A 230 23.10 -0.60 -26.49
N HIS A 231 23.12 -1.32 -27.60
CA HIS A 231 23.91 -0.97 -28.79
C HIS A 231 23.14 -0.14 -29.82
N SER A 232 21.88 0.24 -29.54
CA SER A 232 21.02 0.96 -30.49
C SER A 232 21.58 2.31 -30.94
N SER A 233 22.44 2.94 -30.12
CA SER A 233 23.10 4.20 -30.49
C SER A 233 24.34 4.01 -31.35
N GLU A 234 24.94 2.82 -31.41
CA GLU A 234 26.20 2.60 -32.13
C GLU A 234 26.06 2.89 -33.63
N ILE A 235 24.89 2.61 -34.20
CA ILE A 235 24.59 2.89 -35.62
C ILE A 235 24.37 4.38 -35.92
N THR A 236 24.34 5.25 -34.92
CA THR A 236 24.12 6.68 -35.15
C THR A 236 25.34 7.32 -35.81
N PRO A 237 25.17 8.28 -36.74
CA PRO A 237 26.28 8.92 -37.44
C PRO A 237 27.37 9.48 -36.52
N TYR A 238 26.99 9.94 -35.31
CA TYR A 238 27.92 10.52 -34.33
C TYR A 238 28.87 9.49 -33.69
N LEU A 239 28.47 8.21 -33.62
CA LEU A 239 29.31 7.12 -33.11
C LEU A 239 30.02 6.35 -34.24
N GLN A 240 29.98 6.87 -35.47
CA GLN A 240 30.68 6.32 -36.63
C GLN A 240 31.74 7.29 -37.13
N SER A 241 32.78 6.77 -37.79
CA SER A 241 33.78 7.59 -38.48
C SER A 241 33.14 8.29 -39.69
N PRO A 242 33.42 9.58 -39.96
CA PRO A 242 34.49 10.40 -39.38
C PRO A 242 34.14 11.19 -38.10
N LEU A 243 32.85 11.26 -37.71
CA LEU A 243 32.43 12.12 -36.60
C LEU A 243 32.97 11.66 -35.23
N ILE A 244 32.99 10.35 -34.98
CA ILE A 244 33.53 9.85 -33.70
C ILE A 244 35.02 10.19 -33.53
N ASP A 245 35.77 10.29 -34.62
CA ASP A 245 37.20 10.64 -34.59
C ASP A 245 37.40 12.13 -34.25
N GLU A 246 36.49 12.99 -34.69
CA GLU A 246 36.55 14.44 -34.45
C GLU A 246 35.96 14.85 -33.09
N PHE A 247 34.87 14.20 -32.65
CA PHE A 247 34.16 14.54 -31.41
C PHE A 247 34.58 13.70 -30.20
N GLY A 248 35.09 12.48 -30.44
CA GLY A 248 35.41 11.52 -29.41
C GLY A 248 34.19 11.07 -28.60
N THR A 249 34.43 10.22 -27.59
CA THR A 249 33.36 9.66 -26.73
C THR A 249 32.96 10.57 -25.57
N LYS A 250 33.84 11.47 -25.14
CA LYS A 250 33.64 12.31 -23.94
C LYS A 250 33.21 13.76 -24.27
N GLY A 251 33.24 14.15 -25.54
CA GLY A 251 33.06 15.53 -25.97
C GLY A 251 34.20 16.45 -25.50
N GLY A 252 34.13 17.73 -25.89
CA GLY A 252 35.13 18.74 -25.51
C GLY A 252 36.31 18.85 -26.46
N THR A 253 36.17 18.32 -27.67
CA THR A 253 37.17 18.47 -28.73
C THR A 253 37.08 19.84 -29.40
N VAL A 254 38.06 20.16 -30.25
CA VAL A 254 38.05 21.36 -31.09
C VAL A 254 36.80 21.39 -31.99
N ALA A 255 36.38 20.24 -32.51
CA ALA A 255 35.15 20.11 -33.29
C ALA A 255 33.90 20.50 -32.48
N SER A 256 33.81 20.05 -31.21
CA SER A 256 32.72 20.45 -30.31
C SER A 256 32.65 21.97 -30.13
N SER A 257 33.80 22.62 -29.98
CA SER A 257 33.88 24.08 -29.85
C SER A 257 33.51 24.80 -31.15
N ALA A 258 33.95 24.27 -32.31
CA ALA A 258 33.60 24.80 -33.62
C ALA A 258 32.10 24.72 -33.91
N VAL A 259 31.43 23.63 -33.50
CA VAL A 259 29.98 23.48 -33.63
C VAL A 259 29.25 24.55 -32.82
N LEU A 260 29.63 24.71 -31.56
CA LEU A 260 29.04 25.73 -30.67
C LEU A 260 29.27 27.15 -31.19
N ASN A 261 30.38 27.40 -31.88
CA ASN A 261 30.69 28.69 -32.51
C ASN A 261 30.06 28.85 -33.91
N GLY A 262 29.48 27.79 -34.49
CA GLY A 262 28.90 27.80 -35.82
C GLY A 262 29.92 27.80 -36.96
N THR A 263 31.18 27.46 -36.69
CA THR A 263 32.28 27.42 -37.68
C THR A 263 32.63 26.00 -38.14
N TYR A 264 31.93 24.99 -37.60
CA TYR A 264 32.18 23.60 -37.96
C TYR A 264 31.64 23.27 -39.35
N LEU A 265 32.48 22.67 -40.18
CA LEU A 265 32.11 22.14 -41.49
C LEU A 265 32.09 20.61 -41.40
N PRO A 266 30.91 19.97 -41.50
CA PRO A 266 30.82 18.52 -41.48
C PRO A 266 31.65 17.89 -42.61
N PRO A 267 32.35 16.78 -42.35
CA PRO A 267 33.04 16.02 -43.39
C PRO A 267 32.13 15.62 -44.54
N ILE A 268 32.71 15.54 -45.74
CA ILE A 268 32.00 15.11 -46.95
C ILE A 268 31.47 13.69 -46.73
N GLY A 269 30.16 13.50 -46.96
CA GLY A 269 29.49 12.21 -46.73
C GLY A 269 28.79 12.10 -45.37
N THR A 270 28.84 13.14 -44.53
CA THR A 270 28.01 13.22 -43.32
C THR A 270 26.53 13.22 -43.71
N ASP A 271 25.72 12.47 -42.96
CA ASP A 271 24.28 12.42 -43.11
C ASP A 271 23.65 13.83 -43.09
N PRO A 272 22.70 14.15 -44.00
CA PRO A 272 22.10 15.48 -44.11
C PRO A 272 21.42 15.95 -42.82
N ASP A 273 20.68 15.06 -42.16
CA ASP A 273 19.96 15.39 -40.92
C ASP A 273 20.94 15.66 -39.78
N THR A 274 22.02 14.90 -39.72
CA THR A 274 23.11 15.10 -38.76
C THR A 274 23.81 16.44 -39.01
N SER A 275 24.06 16.80 -40.26
CA SER A 275 24.66 18.09 -40.63
C SER A 275 23.76 19.25 -40.22
N LEU A 276 22.46 19.13 -40.45
CA LEU A 276 21.45 20.11 -40.03
C LEU A 276 21.40 20.23 -38.50
N LEU A 277 21.44 19.11 -37.78
CA LEU A 277 21.50 19.10 -36.32
C LEU A 277 22.72 19.86 -35.81
N LEU A 278 23.91 19.57 -36.35
CA LEU A 278 25.15 20.24 -35.95
C LEU A 278 25.09 21.74 -36.22
N GLN A 279 24.48 22.18 -37.32
CA GLN A 279 24.25 23.60 -37.60
C GLN A 279 23.36 24.27 -36.53
N HIS A 280 22.33 23.57 -36.06
CA HIS A 280 21.40 24.07 -35.04
C HIS A 280 21.94 24.01 -33.60
N LEU A 281 23.01 23.27 -33.35
CA LEU A 281 23.68 23.23 -32.04
C LEU A 281 24.56 24.46 -31.77
N ARG A 282 24.70 25.37 -32.74
CA ARG A 282 25.38 26.68 -32.57
C ARG A 282 24.75 27.44 -31.40
N ARG A 283 25.59 28.08 -30.56
CA ARG A 283 25.11 29.00 -29.52
C ARG A 283 24.34 30.16 -30.15
N PRO A 284 23.19 30.56 -29.59
CA PRO A 284 22.46 31.72 -30.08
C PRO A 284 23.34 32.96 -29.99
N ASP A 285 23.29 33.80 -31.03
CA ASP A 285 24.03 35.06 -31.09
C ASP A 285 23.70 35.91 -29.86
N THR A 286 24.71 36.61 -29.33
CA THR A 286 24.62 37.41 -28.09
C THR A 286 23.47 38.43 -28.11
N SER A 287 23.03 38.88 -29.29
CA SER A 287 21.88 39.76 -29.50
C SER A 287 20.51 39.12 -29.21
N ASN A 288 20.41 37.79 -29.26
CA ASN A 288 19.19 37.02 -28.99
C ASN A 288 19.22 36.34 -27.60
N GLN A 289 20.23 36.64 -26.78
CA GLN A 289 20.24 36.15 -25.42
C GLN A 289 19.29 36.98 -24.54
N PRO A 290 18.49 36.35 -23.67
CA PRO A 290 17.82 37.05 -22.59
C PRO A 290 18.88 37.88 -21.83
N PRO A 291 18.57 39.10 -21.37
CA PRO A 291 19.53 39.91 -20.62
C PRO A 291 20.16 39.04 -19.52
N GLU A 292 21.49 39.07 -19.41
CA GLU A 292 22.38 38.19 -18.61
C GLU A 292 21.77 37.71 -17.27
N SER A 293 20.98 38.58 -16.63
CA SER A 293 20.12 38.30 -15.47
C SER A 293 19.16 37.10 -15.55
N LEU A 294 18.79 36.60 -16.73
CA LEU A 294 17.79 35.54 -16.93
C LEU A 294 18.36 34.23 -17.47
N ALA A 295 19.61 34.22 -17.95
CA ALA A 295 20.15 33.12 -18.76
C ALA A 295 21.48 32.52 -18.25
N THR A 296 22.05 32.98 -17.14
CA THR A 296 23.11 32.21 -16.49
C THR A 296 22.47 31.10 -15.65
N PRO A 297 22.52 29.82 -16.06
CA PRO A 297 22.18 28.74 -15.13
C PRO A 297 23.09 28.90 -13.91
N ARG A 298 22.51 28.80 -12.72
CA ARG A 298 23.30 28.85 -11.48
C ARG A 298 24.43 27.82 -11.57
N THR A 299 25.65 28.30 -11.70
CA THR A 299 26.87 27.48 -11.71
C THR A 299 27.26 27.01 -10.31
N SER A 300 26.67 27.64 -9.28
CA SER A 300 26.85 27.30 -7.88
C SER A 300 25.54 27.42 -7.10
N ILE A 301 25.40 26.58 -6.08
CA ILE A 301 24.31 26.65 -5.11
C ILE A 301 24.83 27.51 -3.95
N THR A 302 24.11 28.57 -3.60
CA THR A 302 24.46 29.41 -2.45
C THR A 302 24.27 28.63 -1.15
N THR A 303 25.05 28.95 -0.11
CA THR A 303 24.93 28.31 1.20
C THR A 303 23.52 28.42 1.77
N ASP A 304 22.85 29.56 1.54
CA ASP A 304 21.47 29.78 1.97
C ASP A 304 20.48 28.86 1.25
N ASP A 305 20.61 28.68 -0.07
CA ASP A 305 19.75 27.75 -0.81
C ASP A 305 20.03 26.28 -0.46
N HIS A 306 21.29 25.94 -0.17
CA HIS A 306 21.65 24.63 0.38
C HIS A 306 20.95 24.39 1.73
N ILE A 307 21.01 25.34 2.65
CA ILE A 307 20.34 25.26 3.97
C ILE A 307 18.82 25.14 3.80
N LYS A 308 18.20 25.93 2.91
CA LYS A 308 16.76 25.84 2.62
C LYS A 308 16.37 24.50 2.00
N GLY A 309 17.19 23.98 1.09
CA GLY A 309 17.01 22.66 0.49
C GLY A 309 17.03 21.54 1.53
N TRP A 310 18.03 21.55 2.42
CA TRP A 310 18.14 20.59 3.52
C TRP A 310 17.01 20.69 4.54
N ARG A 311 16.54 21.91 4.87
CA ARG A 311 15.36 22.08 5.74
C ARG A 311 14.06 21.53 5.13
N LYS A 312 13.96 21.53 3.79
CA LYS A 312 12.81 21.02 3.05
C LYS A 312 12.91 19.52 2.78
N ALA A 313 14.13 18.98 2.72
CA ALA A 313 14.38 17.56 2.56
C ALA A 313 13.83 16.78 3.77
N ASN A 314 12.98 15.81 3.50
CA ASN A 314 12.41 14.94 4.52
C ASN A 314 13.01 13.54 4.31
N GLU A 315 13.78 13.07 5.29
CA GLU A 315 14.50 11.79 5.28
C GLU A 315 13.59 10.60 4.90
N ARG A 316 12.28 10.72 5.17
CA ARG A 316 11.28 9.69 4.91
C ARG A 316 10.89 9.53 3.42
N THR A 317 11.23 10.50 2.58
CA THR A 317 10.86 10.54 1.15
C THR A 317 12.05 10.51 0.20
N TRP A 318 13.27 10.55 0.72
CA TRP A 318 14.49 10.49 -0.08
C TRP A 318 14.86 9.02 -0.31
N THR A 319 14.39 8.45 -1.41
CA THR A 319 14.91 7.17 -1.92
C THR A 319 16.06 7.48 -2.87
N VAL A 320 17.25 6.98 -2.51
CA VAL A 320 18.40 6.82 -3.40
C VAL A 320 18.06 5.80 -4.48
#